data_AF-A0A940V5A3-F1
#
_entry.id   AF-A0A940V5A3-F1
#
_cell.length_a   1.000
_cell.length_b   1.000
_cell.length_c   1.000
_cell.angle_alpha   90.00
_cell.angle_beta   90.00
_cell.angle_gamma   90.00
#
_symmetry.space_group_name_H-M   'P 1'
#
loop_
_entity.id
_entity.type
_entity.pdbx_description
1 polymer ?
#
loop_
_entity_poly.entity_id
_entity_poly.type
_entity_poly.pdbx_seq_one_letter_code
_entity_poly.pdbx_strand_id
1 'polypeptide(L)'
;MNEARGKVNASFVVDTLTYLQRGGRCSAVTALLGNTLKLKPMITVKDGKMGVSKKYRGRQQVVIRSYTKDLEPELLKADPARVFITHSGIDPEIEAEAYQYLTSLDYFKEILITRAGGVISSHCGPNTLGILFYSR
;
A
#
# COMPACT_ATOMS: atom_id res chain seq x y z
N MET A 1 -15.32 4.51 18.17
CA MET A 1 -14.71 3.64 17.14
C MET A 1 -15.24 3.90 15.71
N ASN A 2 -16.45 4.47 15.51
CA ASN A 2 -17.03 4.67 14.17
C ASN A 2 -16.55 5.93 13.41
N GLU A 3 -16.25 7.05 14.08
CA GLU A 3 -15.82 8.29 13.38
C GLU A 3 -14.42 8.19 12.75
N ALA A 4 -13.51 7.42 13.35
CA ALA A 4 -12.15 7.27 12.85
C ALA A 4 -12.07 6.50 11.52
N ARG A 5 -13.03 5.62 11.22
CA ARG A 5 -13.00 4.78 9.99
C ARG A 5 -13.05 5.60 8.72
N GLY A 6 -13.77 6.72 8.71
CA GLY A 6 -13.86 7.62 7.55
C GLY A 6 -12.60 8.44 7.31
N LYS A 7 -11.68 8.49 8.29
CA LYS A 7 -10.42 9.22 8.18
C LYS A 7 -9.24 8.33 7.82
N VAL A 8 -9.37 7.01 7.88
CA VAL A 8 -8.28 6.10 7.52
C VAL A 8 -8.14 6.05 6.01
N ASN A 9 -6.97 6.46 5.52
CA ASN A 9 -6.56 6.23 4.15
C ASN A 9 -5.63 5.02 4.15
N ALA A 10 -5.96 4.03 3.32
CA ALA A 10 -5.14 2.85 3.13
C ALA A 10 -4.92 2.61 1.65
N SER A 11 -3.65 2.44 1.28
CA SER A 11 -3.29 1.94 -0.03
C SER A 11 -2.13 0.98 0.07
N PHE A 12 -1.97 0.12 -0.93
CA PHE A 12 -0.88 -0.84 -1.00
C PHE A 12 -0.59 -1.27 -2.41
N VAL A 13 0.65 -1.67 -2.66
CA VAL A 13 1.06 -2.28 -3.92
C VAL A 13 1.30 -3.76 -3.70
N VAL A 14 0.61 -4.59 -4.49
CA VAL A 14 0.82 -6.04 -4.50
C VAL A 14 1.90 -6.44 -5.50
N ASP A 15 2.66 -7.48 -5.17
CA ASP A 15 3.68 -8.03 -6.07
C ASP A 15 3.06 -8.72 -7.28
N THR A 16 1.93 -9.39 -7.07
CA THR A 16 1.12 -10.06 -8.09
C THR A 16 -0.37 -9.99 -7.75
N LEU A 17 -1.19 -10.03 -8.79
CA LEU A 17 -2.65 -9.97 -8.68
C LEU A 17 -3.31 -11.30 -8.29
N THR A 18 -2.56 -12.40 -8.39
CA THR A 18 -3.08 -13.77 -8.20
C THR A 18 -3.76 -13.97 -6.85
N TYR A 19 -3.19 -13.43 -5.77
CA TYR A 19 -3.73 -13.64 -4.41
C TYR A 19 -5.04 -12.89 -4.19
N LEU A 20 -5.12 -11.63 -4.63
CA LEU A 20 -6.32 -10.81 -4.48
C LEU A 20 -7.49 -11.39 -5.27
N GLN A 21 -7.21 -11.91 -6.47
CA GLN A 21 -8.25 -12.57 -7.28
C GLN A 21 -8.69 -13.88 -6.65
N ARG A 22 -7.77 -14.79 -6.31
CA ARG A 22 -8.13 -16.08 -5.68
C ARG A 22 -8.89 -15.88 -4.37
N GLY A 23 -8.57 -14.83 -3.62
CA GLY A 23 -9.25 -14.47 -2.38
C GLY A 23 -10.59 -13.74 -2.56
N GLY A 24 -10.97 -13.33 -3.77
CA GLY A 24 -12.20 -12.57 -4.04
C GLY A 24 -12.27 -11.18 -3.41
N ARG A 25 -11.13 -10.61 -2.96
CA ARG A 25 -11.09 -9.36 -2.19
C ARG A 25 -11.04 -8.09 -3.03
N CYS A 26 -10.71 -8.20 -4.31
CA CYS A 26 -10.76 -7.07 -5.23
C CYS A 26 -11.30 -7.51 -6.59
N SER A 27 -12.58 -7.26 -6.86
CA SER A 27 -13.23 -7.63 -8.12
C SER A 27 -12.61 -6.92 -9.33
N ALA A 28 -12.13 -5.67 -9.14
CA ALA A 28 -11.46 -4.87 -10.16
C ALA A 28 -10.16 -5.52 -10.68
N VAL A 29 -9.54 -6.39 -9.88
CA VAL A 29 -8.33 -7.13 -10.28
C VAL A 29 -8.65 -8.20 -11.33
N THR A 30 -9.87 -8.73 -11.36
CA THR A 30 -10.28 -9.76 -12.33
C THR A 30 -10.18 -9.25 -13.78
N ALA A 31 -10.50 -7.98 -14.01
CA ALA A 31 -10.40 -7.33 -15.31
C ALA A 31 -8.94 -7.15 -15.80
N LEU A 32 -7.96 -7.40 -14.93
CA LEU A 32 -6.53 -7.23 -15.23
C LEU A 32 -5.82 -8.56 -15.50
N LEU A 33 -6.49 -9.72 -15.43
CA LEU A 33 -5.90 -11.06 -15.56
C LEU A 33 -5.58 -11.50 -17.01
N GLY A 34 -5.05 -10.57 -17.83
CA GLY A 34 -4.58 -10.82 -19.18
C GLY A 34 -3.04 -10.89 -19.28
N ASN A 35 -2.48 -10.42 -20.40
CA ASN A 35 -1.04 -10.38 -20.71
C ASN A 35 -0.22 -9.38 -19.86
N THR A 36 -0.54 -9.21 -18.58
CA THR A 36 0.04 -8.23 -17.66
C THR A 36 1.23 -8.80 -16.88
N LEU A 37 2.17 -9.41 -17.59
CA LEU A 37 3.44 -9.81 -16.98
C LEU A 37 4.12 -8.55 -16.42
N LYS A 38 4.52 -8.59 -15.15
CA LYS A 38 5.19 -7.48 -14.41
C LYS A 38 4.32 -6.26 -14.06
N LEU A 39 2.99 -6.37 -14.14
CA LEU A 39 2.10 -5.32 -13.63
C LEU A 39 1.97 -5.41 -12.10
N LYS A 40 2.13 -4.28 -11.41
CA LYS A 40 2.06 -4.15 -9.95
C LYS A 40 1.09 -3.02 -9.60
N PRO A 41 -0.21 -3.30 -9.39
CA PRO A 41 -1.17 -2.24 -9.16
C PRO A 41 -1.14 -1.77 -7.70
N MET A 42 -1.37 -0.46 -7.57
CA MET A 42 -1.80 0.16 -6.34
C MET A 42 -3.28 -0.12 -6.12
N ILE A 43 -3.59 -0.66 -4.97
CA ILE A 43 -4.95 -0.84 -4.46
C ILE A 43 -5.20 0.25 -3.42
N THR A 44 -6.30 0.96 -3.55
CA THR A 44 -6.77 1.92 -2.55
C THR A 44 -8.03 1.35 -1.90
N VAL A 45 -8.16 1.52 -0.59
CA VAL A 45 -9.35 1.17 0.18
C VAL A 45 -10.16 2.43 0.43
N LYS A 46 -11.39 2.49 -0.10
CA LYS A 46 -12.37 3.55 0.18
C LYS A 46 -13.68 2.91 0.61
N ASP A 47 -14.25 3.34 1.74
CA ASP A 47 -15.50 2.80 2.30
C ASP A 47 -15.52 1.26 2.41
N GLY A 48 -14.37 0.69 2.79
CA GLY A 48 -14.20 -0.76 2.91
C GLY A 48 -14.11 -1.52 1.59
N LYS A 49 -14.14 -0.82 0.44
CA LYS A 49 -14.02 -1.41 -0.90
C LYS A 49 -12.60 -1.20 -1.44
N MET A 50 -12.03 -2.26 -2.00
CA MET A 50 -10.73 -2.23 -2.66
C MET A 50 -10.91 -1.92 -4.15
N GLY A 51 -10.20 -0.90 -4.65
CA GLY A 51 -10.16 -0.54 -6.06
C GLY A 51 -8.73 -0.35 -6.57
N VAL A 52 -8.52 -0.56 -7.86
CA VAL A 52 -7.23 -0.31 -8.52
C VAL A 52 -7.13 1.17 -8.87
N SER A 53 -6.15 1.87 -8.30
CA SER A 53 -5.98 3.32 -8.50
C SER A 53 -4.85 3.65 -9.48
N LYS A 54 -3.74 2.94 -9.40
CA LYS A 54 -2.59 3.12 -10.32
C LYS A 54 -1.99 1.77 -10.70
N LYS A 55 -1.33 1.71 -11.86
CA LYS A 55 -0.69 0.51 -12.39
C LYS A 55 0.80 0.77 -12.58
N TYR A 56 1.64 0.14 -11.77
CA TYR A 56 3.10 0.21 -11.93
C TYR A 56 3.64 -0.97 -12.74
N ARG A 57 4.87 -0.84 -13.22
CA ARG A 57 5.62 -1.90 -13.89
C ARG A 57 7.07 -1.89 -13.43
N GLY A 58 7.67 -3.08 -13.34
CA GLY A 58 9.09 -3.25 -13.02
C GLY A 58 9.35 -4.08 -11.77
N ARG A 59 10.56 -3.98 -11.24
CA ARG A 59 10.97 -4.65 -9.99
C ARG A 59 10.28 -4.00 -8.80
N GLN A 60 10.00 -4.79 -7.76
CA GLN A 60 9.24 -4.33 -6.59
C GLN A 60 9.85 -3.08 -5.95
N GLN A 61 11.18 -3.03 -5.77
CA GLN A 61 11.91 -1.88 -5.24
C GLN A 61 11.62 -0.57 -6.01
N VAL A 62 11.77 -0.59 -7.34
CA VAL A 62 11.48 0.58 -8.20
C VAL A 62 10.03 1.01 -8.07
N VAL A 63 9.12 0.04 -8.02
CA VAL A 63 7.69 0.31 -7.88
C VAL A 63 7.38 0.93 -6.52
N ILE A 64 7.92 0.41 -5.42
CA ILE A 64 7.70 0.97 -4.08
C ILE A 64 8.26 2.40 -3.99
N ARG A 65 9.43 2.67 -4.54
CA ARG A 65 9.97 4.04 -4.63
C ARG A 65 9.02 4.98 -5.38
N SER A 66 8.50 4.57 -6.53
CA SER A 66 7.51 5.37 -7.28
C SER A 66 6.21 5.55 -6.50
N TYR A 67 5.73 4.49 -5.87
CA TYR A 67 4.51 4.48 -5.07
C TYR A 67 4.58 5.44 -3.87
N THR A 68 5.64 5.36 -3.07
CA THR A 68 5.81 6.24 -1.91
C THR A 68 5.88 7.71 -2.35
N LYS A 69 6.58 8.00 -3.45
CA LYS A 69 6.66 9.35 -4.03
C LYS A 69 5.30 9.85 -4.56
N ASP A 70 4.54 8.99 -5.22
CA ASP A 70 3.22 9.35 -5.74
C ASP A 70 2.22 9.72 -4.63
N LEU A 71 2.40 9.18 -3.43
CA LEU A 71 1.56 9.47 -2.27
C LEU A 71 1.90 10.80 -1.58
N GLU A 72 3.04 11.41 -1.87
CA GLU A 72 3.51 12.63 -1.18
C GLU A 72 2.45 13.74 -1.08
N PRO A 73 1.69 14.08 -2.14
CA PRO A 73 0.68 15.15 -2.05
C PRO A 73 -0.46 14.85 -1.07
N GLU A 74 -0.79 13.57 -0.85
CA GLU A 74 -1.80 13.15 0.13
C GLU A 74 -1.20 13.05 1.53
N LEU A 75 0.03 12.54 1.63
CA LEU A 75 0.78 12.44 2.89
C LEU A 75 0.99 13.81 3.53
N LEU A 76 1.36 14.84 2.76
CA LEU A 76 1.56 16.20 3.26
C LEU A 76 0.25 16.92 3.66
N LYS A 77 -0.91 16.31 3.40
CA LYS A 77 -2.23 16.76 3.84
C LYS A 77 -2.80 15.93 4.99
N ALA A 78 -2.12 14.85 5.38
CA ALA A 78 -2.56 13.94 6.42
C ALA A 78 -2.53 14.60 7.81
N ASP A 79 -3.06 13.89 8.80
CA ASP A 79 -2.73 14.11 10.20
C ASP A 79 -1.24 13.79 10.41
N PRO A 80 -0.41 14.76 10.87
CA PRO A 80 1.03 14.55 11.04
C PRO A 80 1.38 13.67 12.24
N ALA A 81 0.40 13.22 13.05
CA ALA A 81 0.68 12.39 14.21
C ALA A 81 1.40 11.09 13.83
N ARG A 82 0.89 10.36 12.83
CA ARG A 82 1.39 9.01 12.49
C ARG A 82 1.20 8.66 11.01
N VAL A 83 2.18 7.95 10.47
CA VAL A 83 2.07 7.18 9.22
C VAL A 83 2.54 5.75 9.47
N PHE A 84 1.93 4.80 8.77
CA PHE A 84 2.23 3.38 8.90
C PHE A 84 2.78 2.84 7.59
N ILE A 85 3.87 2.10 7.67
CA ILE A 85 4.31 1.16 6.63
C ILE A 85 3.84 -0.22 7.08
N THR A 86 3.02 -0.89 6.26
CA THR A 86 2.55 -2.25 6.53
C THR A 86 2.97 -3.17 5.40
N HIS A 87 3.70 -4.24 5.70
CA HIS A 87 4.22 -5.17 4.69
C HIS A 87 3.86 -6.64 4.97
N SER A 88 3.99 -7.48 3.95
CA SER A 88 3.73 -8.93 4.00
C SER A 88 5.00 -9.75 3.77
N GLY A 89 6.07 -9.41 4.51
CA GLY A 89 7.38 -10.03 4.33
C GLY A 89 8.13 -9.52 3.10
N ILE A 90 7.96 -8.23 2.78
CA ILE A 90 8.83 -7.55 1.80
C ILE A 90 10.29 -7.53 2.27
N ASP A 91 11.21 -7.45 1.31
CA ASP A 91 12.64 -7.25 1.55
C ASP A 91 12.90 -6.04 2.46
N PRO A 92 13.69 -6.19 3.55
CA PRO A 92 14.03 -5.10 4.46
C PRO A 92 14.66 -3.88 3.79
N GLU A 93 15.42 -4.04 2.70
CA GLU A 93 16.00 -2.90 1.97
C GLU A 93 14.90 -2.04 1.32
N ILE A 94 13.87 -2.68 0.76
CA ILE A 94 12.75 -1.99 0.13
C ILE A 94 11.89 -1.26 1.19
N GLU A 95 11.69 -1.89 2.34
CA GLU A 95 11.02 -1.25 3.48
C GLU A 95 11.81 -0.02 3.97
N ALA A 96 13.12 -0.15 4.11
CA ALA A 96 14.00 0.92 4.54
C ALA A 96 13.96 2.12 3.57
N GLU A 97 13.89 1.89 2.25
CA GLU A 97 13.71 2.97 1.28
C GLU A 97 12.41 3.75 1.49
N ALA A 98 11.30 3.06 1.71
CA ALA A 98 10.02 3.71 1.99
C ALA A 98 10.07 4.50 3.31
N TYR A 99 10.67 3.93 4.35
CA TYR A 99 10.86 4.59 5.64
C TYR A 99 11.73 5.85 5.53
N GLN A 100 12.86 5.76 4.83
CA GLN A 100 13.76 6.89 4.61
C GLN A 100 13.07 8.01 3.84
N TYR A 101 12.27 7.67 2.82
CA TYR A 101 11.49 8.66 2.10
C TYR A 101 10.51 9.38 3.01
N LEU A 102 9.68 8.64 3.78
CA LEU A 102 8.73 9.25 4.71
C LEU A 102 9.42 10.10 5.78
N THR A 103 10.61 9.68 6.25
CA THR A 103 11.45 10.46 7.18
C THR A 103 11.93 11.76 6.52
N SER A 104 12.35 11.70 5.26
CA SER A 104 12.86 12.87 4.53
C SER A 104 11.81 13.96 4.25
N LEU A 105 10.52 13.62 4.36
CA LEU A 105 9.44 14.60 4.28
C LEU A 105 9.37 15.53 5.51
N ASP A 106 10.03 15.17 6.61
CA ASP A 106 10.02 15.91 7.89
C ASP A 106 8.61 16.33 8.33
N TYR A 107 7.64 15.43 8.14
CA TYR A 107 6.22 15.73 8.30
C TYR A 107 5.55 14.96 9.44
N PHE A 108 5.81 13.66 9.54
CA PHE A 108 5.17 12.79 10.53
C PHE A 108 5.99 12.71 11.82
N LYS A 109 5.31 12.83 12.97
CA LYS A 109 5.94 12.69 14.29
C LYS A 109 6.38 11.27 14.60
N GLU A 110 5.69 10.28 14.01
CA GLU A 110 5.97 8.86 14.23
C GLU A 110 5.70 8.07 12.93
N ILE A 111 6.67 7.24 12.55
CA ILE A 111 6.56 6.31 11.42
C ILE A 111 6.59 4.90 12.00
N LEU A 112 5.48 4.18 11.86
CA LEU A 112 5.33 2.83 12.41
C LEU A 112 5.45 1.78 11.31
N ILE A 113 6.40 0.87 11.47
CA ILE A 113 6.55 -0.29 10.59
C ILE A 113 5.80 -1.47 11.23
N THR A 114 4.94 -2.12 10.45
CA THR A 114 4.15 -3.26 10.92
C THR A 114 4.09 -4.36 9.89
N ARG A 115 3.99 -5.61 10.36
CA ARG A 115 3.80 -6.77 9.48
C ARG A 115 2.34 -7.20 9.49
N ALA A 116 1.77 -7.38 8.31
CA ALA A 116 0.41 -7.88 8.15
C ALA A 116 0.30 -9.33 8.66
N GLY A 117 -0.77 -9.61 9.42
CA GLY A 117 -1.08 -10.96 9.89
C GLY A 117 -1.41 -11.95 8.75
N GLY A 118 -1.48 -13.24 9.08
CA GLY A 118 -1.64 -14.33 8.11
C GLY A 118 -2.87 -14.20 7.19
N VAL A 119 -4.01 -13.75 7.72
CA VAL A 119 -5.27 -13.59 6.95
C VAL A 119 -5.14 -12.51 5.88
N ILE A 120 -4.54 -11.36 6.21
CA ILE A 120 -4.33 -10.28 5.22
C ILE A 120 -3.26 -10.71 4.22
N SER A 121 -2.16 -11.30 4.71
CA SER A 121 -1.08 -11.80 3.87
C SER A 121 -1.52 -12.86 2.87
N SER A 122 -2.46 -13.76 3.24
CA SER A 122 -2.99 -14.77 2.30
C SER A 122 -3.80 -14.18 1.15
N HIS A 123 -4.37 -12.99 1.33
CA HIS A 123 -5.15 -12.30 0.29
C HIS A 123 -4.32 -11.33 -0.54
N CYS A 124 -3.38 -10.60 0.07
CA CYS A 124 -2.54 -9.66 -0.67
C CYS A 124 -1.34 -10.33 -1.34
N GLY A 125 -0.90 -11.47 -0.82
CA GLY A 125 0.32 -12.16 -1.26
C GLY A 125 1.59 -11.56 -0.66
N PRO A 126 2.72 -12.28 -0.76
CA PRO A 126 4.01 -11.83 -0.27
C PRO A 126 4.49 -10.57 -1.01
N ASN A 127 5.49 -9.89 -0.44
CA ASN A 127 6.10 -8.69 -1.00
C ASN A 127 5.14 -7.50 -1.19
N THR A 128 3.92 -7.57 -0.68
CA THR A 128 3.01 -6.41 -0.61
C THR A 128 3.55 -5.43 0.42
N LEU A 129 3.55 -4.13 0.08
CA LEU A 129 3.78 -3.02 1.00
C LEU A 129 2.68 -1.98 0.81
N GLY A 130 2.16 -1.48 1.92
CA GLY A 130 1.17 -0.41 1.95
C GLY A 130 1.56 0.71 2.90
N ILE A 131 1.03 1.89 2.59
CA ILE A 131 1.15 3.09 3.41
C ILE A 131 -0.25 3.50 3.84
N LEU A 132 -0.40 3.72 5.15
CA LEU A 132 -1.64 4.13 5.78
C LEU A 132 -1.44 5.38 6.62
N PHE A 133 -2.43 6.25 6.62
CA PHE A 133 -2.42 7.50 7.38
C PHE A 133 -3.84 7.96 7.67
N TYR A 134 -3.99 8.84 8.65
CA TYR A 134 -5.27 9.50 8.93
C TYR A 134 -5.39 10.81 8.14
N SER A 135 -6.55 11.09 7.56
CA SER A 135 -6.94 12.44 7.15
C SER A 135 -7.19 13.31 8.38
N ARG A 136 -7.01 14.63 8.22
CA ARG A 136 -7.38 15.63 9.22
C ARG A 136 -8.89 15.64 9.49
#